data_AF-L0ND74-F1
#
_entry.id   AF-L0ND74-F1
#
_cell.length_a   1.000
_cell.length_b   1.000
_cell.length_c   1.000
_cell.angle_alpha   90.00
_cell.angle_beta   90.00
_cell.angle_gamma   90.00
#
_symmetry.space_group_name_H-M   'P 1'
#
loop_
_entity.id
_entity.type
_entity.pdbx_description
1 polymer ?
#
loop_
_entity_poly.entity_id
_entity_poly.type
_entity_poly.pdbx_seq_one_letter_code
_entity_poly.pdbx_strand_id
1 'polypeptide(L)'
;MMWSKEASAIRISAAAAGPSHALRVNALAVLGGVFLGSIVAYSAISFHLSLGSATVIAAAVLLLVIFFLVIGSLHRHRFDSFGLANTVTAIRSAIVSLVAAAVIVPNAPENASWALVLLVTVALTLDGFDGYLARLQRQESELGARFDMEVDAFLILCLSAAVFILDKAGAWVVLIGLLRYAFMMAQYFVPSLTAPLPPSLRRKFVCVVQVAALCLILVPGVMAPISVWLAAVALLLLIYSFAVDCLYLLRDPEVGR
;
A
#
# COMPACT_ATOMS: atom_id res chain seq x y z
N MET A 1 16.57 -34.56 -29.49
CA MET A 1 15.65 -34.73 -28.34
C MET A 1 16.31 -34.48 -26.97
N MET A 2 17.64 -34.58 -26.84
CA MET A 2 18.38 -34.40 -25.56
C MET A 2 18.51 -32.93 -25.11
N TRP A 3 18.64 -31.99 -26.04
CA TRP A 3 18.78 -30.54 -25.77
C TRP A 3 17.55 -29.85 -25.15
N SER A 4 16.34 -30.37 -25.39
CA SER A 4 15.11 -29.79 -24.86
C SER A 4 14.88 -30.11 -23.37
N LYS A 5 15.46 -31.21 -22.87
CA LYS A 5 15.33 -31.63 -21.47
C LYS A 5 16.31 -30.87 -20.55
N GLU A 6 17.49 -30.52 -21.05
CA GLU A 6 18.47 -29.72 -20.30
C GLU A 6 18.04 -28.26 -20.19
N ALA A 7 17.54 -27.65 -21.27
CA ALA A 7 17.01 -26.28 -21.23
C ALA A 7 15.78 -26.13 -20.32
N SER A 8 14.94 -27.16 -20.22
CA SER A 8 13.81 -27.19 -19.28
C SER A 8 14.26 -27.46 -17.85
N ALA A 9 15.24 -28.34 -17.61
CA ALA A 9 15.82 -28.57 -16.29
C ALA A 9 16.54 -27.32 -15.73
N ILE A 10 17.24 -26.55 -16.56
CA ILE A 10 17.88 -25.28 -16.17
C ILE A 10 16.83 -24.22 -15.84
N ARG A 11 15.74 -24.13 -16.61
CA ARG A 11 14.62 -23.21 -16.33
C ARG A 11 13.86 -23.57 -15.05
N ILE A 12 13.73 -24.86 -14.73
CA ILE A 12 13.10 -25.35 -13.50
C ILE A 12 14.01 -25.11 -12.29
N SER A 13 15.33 -25.31 -12.43
CA SER A 13 16.32 -25.03 -11.37
C SER A 13 16.40 -23.54 -11.03
N ALA A 14 16.37 -22.65 -12.04
CA ALA A 14 16.33 -21.20 -11.84
C ALA A 14 14.99 -20.68 -11.26
N ALA A 15 13.90 -21.46 -11.38
CA ALA A 15 12.62 -21.15 -10.77
C ALA A 15 12.49 -21.66 -9.32
N ALA A 16 13.35 -22.60 -8.90
CA ALA A 16 13.36 -23.21 -7.57
C ALA A 16 14.37 -22.56 -6.60
N ALA A 17 15.27 -21.69 -7.10
CA ALA A 17 16.14 -20.91 -6.23
C ALA A 17 15.30 -19.84 -5.51
N GLY A 18 15.17 -19.96 -4.20
CA GLY A 18 14.68 -18.87 -3.35
C GLY A 18 15.49 -17.59 -3.59
N PRO A 19 15.02 -16.44 -3.06
CA PRO A 19 15.71 -15.17 -3.24
C PRO A 19 17.15 -15.31 -2.82
N SER A 20 18.07 -14.70 -3.58
CA SER A 20 19.48 -14.68 -3.21
C SER A 20 19.60 -14.16 -1.78
N HIS A 21 20.44 -14.80 -0.96
CA HIS A 21 20.67 -14.38 0.43
C HIS A 21 21.02 -12.88 0.50
N ALA A 22 21.74 -12.39 -0.51
CA ALA A 22 22.07 -10.99 -0.70
C ALA A 22 20.83 -10.06 -0.81
N LEU A 23 19.78 -10.46 -1.51
CA LEU A 23 18.54 -9.68 -1.60
C LEU A 23 17.83 -9.57 -0.26
N ARG A 24 17.72 -10.68 0.49
CA ARG A 24 17.07 -10.67 1.81
C ARG A 24 17.83 -9.79 2.79
N VAL A 25 19.16 -9.88 2.79
CA VAL A 25 20.02 -9.04 3.63
C VAL A 25 19.88 -7.56 3.25
N ASN A 26 19.88 -7.23 1.95
CA ASN A 26 19.70 -5.85 1.50
C ASN A 26 18.31 -5.30 1.85
N ALA A 27 17.25 -6.07 1.62
CA ALA A 27 15.90 -5.69 1.98
C ALA A 27 15.73 -5.51 3.50
N LEU A 28 16.28 -6.42 4.31
CA LEU A 28 16.27 -6.29 5.77
C LEU A 28 17.08 -5.08 6.23
N ALA A 29 18.20 -4.78 5.60
CA ALA A 29 19.02 -3.61 5.92
C ALA A 29 18.27 -2.31 5.59
N VAL A 30 17.63 -2.23 4.41
CA VAL A 30 16.84 -1.06 4.01
C VAL A 30 15.61 -0.89 4.89
N LEU A 31 14.80 -1.95 5.07
CA LEU A 31 13.60 -1.89 5.91
C LEU A 31 13.96 -1.64 7.38
N GLY A 32 15.03 -2.26 7.88
CA GLY A 32 15.55 -2.00 9.22
C GLY A 32 16.03 -0.56 9.39
N GLY A 33 16.73 -0.02 8.39
CA GLY A 33 17.16 1.38 8.36
C GLY A 33 15.99 2.36 8.34
N VAL A 34 14.99 2.11 7.48
CA VAL A 34 13.75 2.92 7.43
C VAL A 34 12.99 2.80 8.75
N PHE A 35 12.89 1.60 9.33
CA PHE A 35 12.22 1.40 10.62
C PHE A 35 12.90 2.18 11.73
N LEU A 36 14.22 2.05 11.88
CA LEU A 36 14.99 2.77 12.90
C LEU A 36 14.90 4.29 12.70
N GLY A 37 15.04 4.77 11.46
CA GLY A 37 14.85 6.18 11.13
C GLY A 37 13.44 6.67 11.45
N SER A 38 12.43 5.83 11.20
CA SER A 38 11.02 6.12 11.50
C SER A 38 10.78 6.20 13.01
N ILE A 39 11.36 5.33 13.83
CA ILE A 39 11.24 5.41 15.30
C ILE A 39 11.79 6.74 15.82
N VAL A 40 12.94 7.19 15.32
CA VAL A 40 13.52 8.48 15.69
C VAL A 40 12.61 9.63 15.24
N ALA A 41 12.13 9.59 14.00
CA ALA A 41 11.23 10.61 13.45
C ALA A 41 9.89 10.66 14.21
N TYR A 42 9.27 9.51 14.50
CA TYR A 42 8.03 9.41 15.26
C TYR A 42 8.20 9.96 16.67
N SER A 43 9.33 9.65 17.32
CA SER A 43 9.63 10.15 18.66
C SER A 43 9.81 11.67 18.65
N ALA A 44 10.54 12.22 17.68
CA ALA A 44 10.74 13.66 17.53
C ALA A 44 9.42 14.39 17.23
N ILE A 45 8.63 13.88 16.25
CA ILE A 45 7.33 14.45 15.89
C ILE A 45 6.36 14.35 17.08
N SER A 46 6.32 13.22 17.77
CA SER A 46 5.48 13.03 18.95
C SER A 46 5.87 13.96 20.10
N PHE A 47 7.16 14.28 20.24
CA PHE A 47 7.63 15.25 21.24
C PHE A 47 7.19 16.66 20.87
N HIS A 48 7.41 17.08 19.62
CA HIS A 48 7.03 18.43 19.14
C HIS A 48 5.52 18.66 19.09
N LEU A 49 4.74 17.64 18.74
CA LEU A 49 3.28 17.71 18.61
C LEU A 49 2.55 17.19 19.86
N SER A 50 3.28 16.79 20.91
CA SER A 50 2.69 16.25 22.15
C SER A 50 1.70 15.09 21.94
N LEU A 51 1.93 14.25 20.93
CA LEU A 51 1.04 13.13 20.54
C LEU A 51 1.02 11.94 21.52
N GLY A 52 1.92 11.94 22.51
CA GLY A 52 2.07 10.86 23.49
C GLY A 52 2.77 9.60 22.94
N SER A 53 3.38 8.83 23.84
CA SER A 53 4.13 7.61 23.50
C SER A 53 3.28 6.52 22.87
N ALA A 54 1.98 6.46 23.18
CA ALA A 54 1.05 5.52 22.58
C ALA A 54 0.96 5.67 21.05
N THR A 55 1.04 6.90 20.53
CA THR A 55 1.05 7.17 19.08
C THR A 55 2.30 6.60 18.42
N VAL A 56 3.47 6.77 19.05
CA VAL A 56 4.74 6.21 18.55
C VAL A 56 4.68 4.69 18.51
N ILE A 57 4.15 4.06 19.56
CA ILE A 57 4.02 2.61 19.64
C ILE A 57 3.05 2.10 18.58
N ALA A 58 1.87 2.70 18.44
CA ALA A 58 0.89 2.31 17.43
C ALA A 58 1.44 2.46 16.01
N ALA A 59 2.14 3.57 15.71
CA ALA A 59 2.78 3.80 14.41
C ALA A 59 3.87 2.76 14.13
N ALA A 60 4.68 2.44 15.13
CA ALA A 60 5.74 1.42 15.03
C ALA A 60 5.16 0.03 14.78
N VAL A 61 4.09 -0.34 15.49
CA VAL A 61 3.41 -1.63 15.31
C VAL A 61 2.81 -1.74 13.91
N LEU A 62 2.10 -0.70 13.43
CA LEU A 62 1.55 -0.67 12.08
C LEU A 62 2.66 -0.81 11.02
N LEU A 63 3.75 -0.06 11.16
CA LEU A 63 4.87 -0.15 10.24
C LEU A 63 5.55 -1.53 10.27
N LEU A 64 5.70 -2.12 11.45
CA LEU A 64 6.27 -3.45 11.61
C LEU A 64 5.39 -4.52 10.95
N VAL A 65 4.07 -4.44 11.11
CA VAL A 65 3.13 -5.32 10.42
C VAL A 65 3.29 -5.20 8.90
N ILE A 66 3.36 -3.97 8.38
CA ILE A 66 3.59 -3.72 6.95
C ILE A 66 4.94 -4.33 6.51
N PHE A 67 6.03 -4.10 7.24
CA PHE A 67 7.35 -4.62 6.90
C PHE A 67 7.46 -6.13 7.05
N PHE A 68 6.75 -6.73 8.00
CA PHE A 68 6.66 -8.17 8.15
C PHE A 68 5.96 -8.80 6.94
N LEU A 69 4.87 -8.19 6.46
CA LEU A 69 4.22 -8.60 5.21
C LEU A 69 5.19 -8.46 4.02
N VAL A 70 6.01 -7.40 3.98
CA VAL A 70 7.05 -7.19 2.96
C VAL A 70 8.11 -8.30 2.99
N ILE A 71 8.68 -8.59 4.15
CA ILE A 71 9.73 -9.60 4.33
C ILE A 71 9.22 -11.02 4.08
N GLY A 72 8.00 -11.34 4.54
CA GLY A 72 7.35 -12.63 4.26
C GLY A 72 7.18 -12.86 2.76
N SER A 73 6.88 -11.79 2.01
CA SER A 73 6.67 -11.82 0.56
C SER A 73 7.97 -11.81 -0.27
N LEU A 74 9.09 -11.36 0.32
CA LEU A 74 10.41 -11.31 -0.33
C LEU A 74 10.93 -12.66 -0.83
N HIS A 75 10.33 -13.78 -0.40
CA HIS A 75 10.64 -15.15 -0.83
C HIS A 75 10.53 -15.40 -2.36
N ARG A 76 10.05 -14.43 -3.16
CA ARG A 76 9.78 -14.65 -4.60
C ARG A 76 10.36 -13.58 -5.54
N HIS A 77 11.25 -12.70 -5.06
CA HIS A 77 11.92 -11.72 -5.92
C HIS A 77 13.10 -12.33 -6.70
N ARG A 78 13.22 -11.96 -7.98
CA ARG A 78 14.29 -12.37 -8.91
C ARG A 78 15.34 -11.28 -9.19
N PHE A 79 15.31 -10.16 -8.47
CA PHE A 79 16.29 -9.08 -8.62
C PHE A 79 17.33 -9.10 -7.51
N ASP A 80 18.54 -8.62 -7.81
CA ASP A 80 19.69 -8.65 -6.88
C ASP A 80 19.71 -7.52 -5.84
N SER A 81 18.78 -6.56 -5.89
CA SER A 81 18.71 -5.47 -4.91
C SER A 81 17.29 -4.96 -4.65
N PHE A 82 17.06 -4.47 -3.43
CA PHE A 82 15.87 -3.71 -3.06
C PHE A 82 16.02 -2.31 -3.67
N GLY A 83 15.35 -2.06 -4.79
CA GLY A 83 15.52 -0.83 -5.58
C GLY A 83 14.99 0.43 -4.87
N LEU A 84 15.37 1.61 -5.38
CA LEU A 84 15.00 2.90 -4.78
C LEU A 84 13.47 3.09 -4.65
N ALA A 85 12.68 2.54 -5.58
CA ALA A 85 11.22 2.62 -5.53
C ALA A 85 10.65 1.94 -4.28
N ASN A 86 11.17 0.77 -3.90
CA ASN A 86 10.69 0.05 -2.72
C ASN A 86 11.07 0.77 -1.42
N THR A 87 12.22 1.46 -1.40
CA THR A 87 12.62 2.31 -0.26
C THR A 87 11.66 3.47 -0.06
N VAL A 88 11.22 4.10 -1.15
CA VAL A 88 10.28 5.21 -1.03
C VAL A 88 8.88 4.72 -0.66
N THR A 89 8.41 3.57 -1.17
CA THR A 89 7.21 2.90 -0.67
C THR A 89 7.30 2.63 0.85
N ALA A 90 8.47 2.19 1.34
CA ALA A 90 8.69 1.96 2.77
C ALA A 90 8.62 3.25 3.58
N ILE A 91 9.21 4.35 3.09
CA ILE A 91 9.11 5.68 3.71
C ILE A 91 7.67 6.19 3.70
N ARG A 92 6.94 6.03 2.58
CA ARG A 92 5.52 6.37 2.46
C ARG A 92 4.70 5.60 3.49
N SER A 93 4.91 4.29 3.59
CA SER A 93 4.24 3.43 4.57
C SER A 93 4.50 3.89 6.01
N ALA A 94 5.71 4.37 6.31
CA ALA A 94 6.03 4.96 7.60
C ALA A 94 5.22 6.24 7.87
N ILE A 95 5.21 7.18 6.92
CA ILE A 95 4.45 8.44 7.08
C ILE A 95 2.96 8.14 7.30
N VAL A 96 2.37 7.25 6.51
CA VAL A 96 0.94 6.94 6.63
C VAL A 96 0.65 6.15 7.92
N SER A 97 1.56 5.29 8.38
CA SER A 97 1.44 4.61 9.68
C SER A 97 1.41 5.60 10.84
N LEU A 98 2.25 6.66 10.79
CA LEU A 98 2.23 7.72 11.79
C LEU A 98 0.91 8.51 11.75
N VAL A 99 0.44 8.88 10.56
CA VAL A 99 -0.83 9.60 10.41
C VAL A 99 -1.99 8.77 10.95
N ALA A 100 -2.06 7.49 10.58
CA ALA A 100 -3.10 6.58 11.07
C ALA A 100 -3.04 6.44 12.61
N ALA A 101 -1.86 6.26 13.19
CA ALA A 101 -1.69 6.14 14.63
C ALA A 101 -2.04 7.42 15.39
N ALA A 102 -1.59 8.58 14.90
CA ALA A 102 -1.87 9.88 15.51
C ALA A 102 -3.36 10.21 15.54
N VAL A 103 -4.12 9.63 14.61
CA VAL A 103 -5.56 9.85 14.51
C VAL A 103 -6.35 8.81 15.32
N ILE A 104 -5.89 7.55 15.40
CA ILE A 104 -6.51 6.51 16.23
C ILE A 104 -6.31 6.78 17.73
N VAL A 105 -5.16 7.34 18.12
CA VAL A 105 -4.84 7.59 19.53
C VAL A 105 -5.44 8.94 19.96
N PRO A 106 -6.38 8.96 20.94
CA PRO A 106 -7.23 10.13 21.24
C PRO A 106 -6.54 11.31 21.95
N ASN A 107 -5.22 11.44 21.87
CA ASN A 107 -4.44 12.45 22.59
C ASN A 107 -3.85 13.55 21.70
N ALA A 108 -4.22 13.60 20.41
CA ALA A 108 -3.64 14.58 19.50
C ALA A 108 -4.19 16.00 19.78
N PRO A 109 -3.34 16.99 20.11
CA PRO A 109 -3.78 18.36 20.31
C PRO A 109 -4.14 19.04 18.98
N GLU A 110 -4.96 20.09 19.00
CA GLU A 110 -5.49 20.78 17.80
C GLU A 110 -4.41 21.31 16.85
N ASN A 111 -3.22 21.65 17.36
CA ASN A 111 -2.07 22.07 16.57
C ASN A 111 -1.43 20.94 15.75
N ALA A 112 -1.68 19.66 16.10
CA ALA A 112 -1.21 18.51 15.33
C ALA A 112 -1.92 18.39 13.96
N SER A 113 -3.09 18.99 13.80
CA SER A 113 -3.92 18.92 12.58
C SER A 113 -3.17 19.36 11.32
N TRP A 114 -2.49 20.51 11.36
CA TRP A 114 -1.75 21.04 10.21
C TRP A 114 -0.49 20.23 9.90
N ALA A 115 0.18 19.70 10.92
CA ALA A 115 1.31 18.82 10.74
C ALA A 115 0.90 17.49 10.08
N LEU A 116 -0.27 16.95 10.44
CA LEU A 116 -0.84 15.77 9.79
C LEU A 116 -1.19 16.05 8.33
N VAL A 117 -1.79 17.20 8.02
CA VAL A 117 -2.05 17.62 6.62
C VAL A 117 -0.74 17.70 5.82
N LEU A 118 0.32 18.28 6.40
CA LEU A 118 1.63 18.34 5.75
C LEU A 118 2.20 16.94 5.50
N LEU A 119 2.16 16.05 6.50
CA LEU A 119 2.63 14.66 6.37
C LEU A 119 1.88 13.91 5.27
N VAL A 120 0.55 14.04 5.21
CA VAL A 120 -0.28 13.47 4.15
C VAL A 120 0.13 14.02 2.78
N THR A 121 0.33 15.34 2.69
CA THR A 121 0.76 15.98 1.43
C THR A 121 2.12 15.45 0.97
N VAL A 122 3.06 15.27 1.89
CA VAL A 122 4.37 14.68 1.61
C VAL A 122 4.22 13.23 1.15
N ALA A 123 3.41 12.41 1.82
CA ALA A 123 3.17 11.03 1.42
C ALA A 123 2.58 10.91 0.00
N LEU A 124 1.64 11.79 -0.35
CA LEU A 124 1.06 11.85 -1.70
C LEU A 124 2.06 12.30 -2.76
N THR A 125 2.94 13.25 -2.40
CA THR A 125 4.00 13.71 -3.30
C THR A 125 5.03 12.61 -3.56
N LEU A 126 5.37 11.82 -2.52
CA LEU A 126 6.28 10.68 -2.64
C LEU A 126 5.73 9.60 -3.58
N ASP A 127 4.43 9.27 -3.52
CA ASP A 127 3.84 8.27 -4.44
C ASP A 127 3.87 8.70 -5.92
N GLY A 128 3.76 10.01 -6.17
CA GLY A 128 3.98 10.58 -7.51
C GLY A 128 5.42 10.38 -7.98
N PHE A 129 6.39 10.57 -7.08
CA PHE A 129 7.81 10.41 -7.36
C PHE A 129 8.19 8.93 -7.60
N ASP A 130 7.55 8.00 -6.90
CA ASP A 130 7.73 6.55 -7.07
C ASP A 130 7.36 6.08 -8.48
N GLY A 131 6.26 6.62 -9.01
CA GLY A 131 5.82 6.33 -10.37
C GLY A 131 6.80 6.84 -11.44
N TYR A 132 7.54 7.91 -11.14
CA TYR A 132 8.56 8.45 -12.02
C TYR A 132 9.87 7.64 -11.92
N LEU A 133 10.32 7.33 -10.71
CA LEU A 133 11.54 6.56 -10.44
C LEU A 133 11.45 5.11 -10.92
N ALA A 134 10.27 4.47 -10.81
CA ALA A 134 10.05 3.11 -11.31
C ALA A 134 10.17 3.05 -12.84
N ARG A 135 9.64 4.06 -13.55
CA ARG A 135 9.76 4.18 -15.02
C ARG A 135 11.20 4.42 -15.45
N LEU A 136 11.95 5.19 -14.67
CA LEU A 136 13.36 5.47 -14.96
C LEU A 136 14.26 4.24 -14.77
N GLN A 137 13.96 3.40 -13.78
CA GLN A 137 14.79 2.24 -13.45
C GLN A 137 14.47 0.98 -14.28
N ARG A 138 13.38 0.95 -15.06
CA ARG A 138 12.91 -0.25 -15.80
C ARG A 138 12.86 -1.52 -14.93
N GLN A 139 12.66 -1.38 -13.62
CA GLN A 139 12.63 -2.47 -12.64
C GLN A 139 11.19 -2.84 -12.28
N GLU A 140 10.40 -3.29 -13.26
CA GLU A 140 9.05 -3.79 -13.00
C GLU A 140 9.06 -5.32 -13.01
N SER A 141 9.06 -5.95 -11.82
CA SER A 141 8.65 -7.35 -11.68
C SER A 141 7.16 -7.40 -11.40
N GLU A 142 6.43 -8.24 -12.14
CA GLU A 142 4.97 -8.45 -11.99
C GLU A 142 4.55 -8.82 -10.56
N LEU A 143 5.41 -9.52 -9.82
CA LEU A 143 5.13 -9.90 -8.43
C LEU A 143 5.35 -8.74 -7.45
N GLY A 144 6.32 -7.86 -7.70
CA GLY A 144 6.52 -6.65 -6.92
C GLY A 144 5.36 -5.68 -7.06
N ALA A 145 4.83 -5.51 -8.28
CA ALA A 145 3.65 -4.69 -8.54
C ALA A 145 2.39 -5.22 -7.84
N ARG A 146 2.21 -6.56 -7.77
CA ARG A 146 1.10 -7.17 -7.03
C ARG A 146 1.21 -6.93 -5.53
N PHE A 147 2.43 -6.94 -5.00
CA PHE A 147 2.68 -6.80 -3.58
C PHE A 147 2.60 -5.34 -3.07
N ASP A 148 3.14 -4.39 -3.83
CA ASP A 148 2.95 -2.94 -3.58
C ASP A 148 1.44 -2.62 -3.50
N MET A 149 0.66 -3.21 -4.41
CA MET A 149 -0.79 -3.12 -4.41
C MET A 149 -1.47 -3.76 -3.18
N GLU A 150 -0.89 -4.81 -2.59
CA GLU A 150 -1.42 -5.45 -1.37
C GLU A 150 -1.14 -4.60 -0.12
N VAL A 151 0.07 -4.04 -0.01
CA VAL A 151 0.43 -3.12 1.08
C VAL A 151 -0.45 -1.88 1.03
N ASP A 152 -0.64 -1.29 -0.15
CA ASP A 152 -1.52 -0.14 -0.33
C ASP A 152 -2.99 -0.48 0.01
N ALA A 153 -3.46 -1.66 -0.37
CA ALA A 153 -4.81 -2.10 -0.02
C ALA A 153 -4.99 -2.30 1.50
N PHE A 154 -3.99 -2.87 2.17
CA PHE A 154 -3.99 -3.01 3.63
C PHE A 154 -3.98 -1.63 4.30
N LEU A 155 -3.17 -0.70 3.80
CA LEU A 155 -3.11 0.67 4.28
C LEU A 155 -4.47 1.38 4.16
N ILE A 156 -5.11 1.28 2.99
CA ILE A 156 -6.46 1.80 2.75
C ILE A 156 -7.47 1.16 3.71
N LEU A 157 -7.36 -0.15 3.99
CA LEU A 157 -8.20 -0.83 4.97
C LEU A 157 -8.00 -0.25 6.38
N CYS A 158 -6.76 -0.11 6.85
CA CYS A 158 -6.46 0.51 8.14
C CYS A 158 -7.00 1.93 8.25
N LEU A 159 -6.80 2.75 7.20
CA LEU A 159 -7.32 4.13 7.16
C LEU A 159 -8.85 4.16 7.17
N SER A 160 -9.52 3.30 6.40
CA SER A 160 -10.98 3.22 6.38
C SER A 160 -11.55 2.76 7.73
N ALA A 161 -10.89 1.82 8.41
CA ALA A 161 -11.25 1.40 9.75
C ALA A 161 -11.08 2.54 10.76
N ALA A 162 -10.02 3.33 10.65
CA ALA A 162 -9.82 4.52 11.49
C ALA A 162 -10.94 5.55 11.29
N VAL A 163 -11.34 5.81 10.04
CA VAL A 163 -12.47 6.71 9.72
C VAL A 163 -13.77 6.24 10.39
N PHE A 164 -14.01 4.92 10.40
CA PHE A 164 -15.16 4.34 11.08
C PHE A 164 -15.07 4.44 12.61
N ILE A 165 -13.93 4.08 13.21
CA ILE A 165 -13.71 4.13 14.67
C ILE A 165 -13.91 5.54 15.23
N LEU A 166 -13.55 6.56 14.45
CA LEU A 166 -13.66 7.97 14.84
C LEU A 166 -15.02 8.59 14.50
N ASP A 167 -16.00 7.77 14.09
CA ASP A 167 -17.35 8.18 13.73
C ASP A 167 -17.39 9.30 12.68
N LYS A 168 -16.38 9.34 11.81
CA LYS A 168 -16.27 10.33 10.72
C LYS A 168 -17.18 9.95 9.56
N ALA A 169 -17.43 8.67 9.36
CA ALA A 169 -18.39 8.13 8.40
C ALA A 169 -18.97 6.81 8.93
N GLY A 170 -20.11 6.40 8.37
CA GLY A 170 -20.75 5.13 8.77
C GLY A 170 -19.90 3.90 8.42
N ALA A 171 -20.29 2.74 8.96
CA ALA A 171 -19.60 1.46 8.80
C ALA A 171 -19.33 1.06 7.33
N TRP A 172 -20.10 1.59 6.39
CA TRP A 172 -19.93 1.38 4.95
C TRP A 172 -18.58 1.87 4.43
N VAL A 173 -17.88 2.79 5.11
CA VAL A 173 -16.57 3.28 4.67
C VAL A 173 -15.50 2.18 4.65
N VAL A 174 -15.64 1.16 5.49
CA VAL A 174 -14.73 -0.01 5.54
C VAL A 174 -14.78 -0.82 4.23
N LEU A 175 -15.85 -0.69 3.45
CA LEU A 175 -15.94 -1.29 2.12
C LEU A 175 -14.85 -0.79 1.17
N ILE A 176 -14.35 0.44 1.37
CA ILE A 176 -13.24 0.99 0.59
C ILE A 176 -11.99 0.11 0.72
N GLY A 177 -11.65 -0.31 1.94
CA GLY A 177 -10.54 -1.23 2.18
C GLY A 177 -10.84 -2.66 1.77
N LEU A 178 -12.08 -3.12 1.96
CA LEU A 178 -12.47 -4.51 1.70
C LEU A 178 -12.59 -4.82 0.20
N LEU A 179 -12.82 -3.84 -0.67
CA LEU A 179 -13.11 -4.07 -2.09
C LEU A 179 -12.01 -4.86 -2.81
N ARG A 180 -10.74 -4.61 -2.48
CA ARG A 180 -9.61 -5.36 -3.06
C ARG A 180 -9.61 -6.83 -2.64
N TYR A 181 -9.90 -7.11 -1.37
CA TYR A 181 -10.00 -8.47 -0.85
C TYR A 181 -11.23 -9.19 -1.41
N ALA A 182 -12.34 -8.46 -1.59
CA ALA A 182 -13.52 -8.98 -2.27
C ALA A 182 -13.23 -9.34 -3.73
N PHE A 183 -12.46 -8.52 -4.46
CA PHE A 183 -12.02 -8.84 -5.82
C PHE A 183 -11.09 -10.05 -5.86
N MET A 184 -10.14 -10.16 -4.91
CA MET A 184 -9.29 -11.35 -4.79
C MET A 184 -10.11 -12.61 -4.48
N MET A 185 -11.14 -12.49 -3.64
CA MET A 185 -12.06 -13.59 -3.36
C MET A 185 -12.90 -13.97 -4.59
N ALA A 186 -13.37 -12.98 -5.37
CA ALA A 186 -14.11 -13.20 -6.61
C ALA A 186 -13.28 -13.95 -7.66
N GLN A 187 -11.95 -13.76 -7.69
CA GLN A 187 -11.04 -14.51 -8.58
C GLN A 187 -11.05 -16.03 -8.33
N TYR A 188 -11.37 -16.48 -7.11
CA TYR A 188 -11.52 -17.92 -6.83
C TYR A 188 -12.78 -18.51 -7.46
N PHE A 189 -13.85 -17.73 -7.57
CA PHE A 189 -15.13 -18.18 -8.11
C PHE A 189 -15.24 -17.97 -9.62
N VAL A 190 -14.53 -16.97 -10.16
CA VAL A 190 -14.53 -16.63 -11.59
C VAL A 190 -13.08 -16.64 -12.08
N PRO A 191 -12.57 -17.79 -12.56
CA PRO A 191 -11.18 -17.93 -13.01
C PRO A 191 -10.80 -16.95 -14.13
N SER A 192 -11.76 -16.51 -14.95
CA SER A 192 -11.56 -15.49 -15.98
C SER A 192 -11.08 -14.14 -15.41
N LEU A 193 -11.27 -13.88 -14.12
CA LEU A 193 -10.77 -12.67 -13.43
C LEU A 193 -9.28 -12.77 -13.03
N THR A 194 -8.63 -13.92 -13.25
CA THR A 194 -7.21 -14.13 -12.89
C THR A 194 -6.23 -13.64 -13.97
N ALA A 195 -6.74 -13.30 -15.16
CA ALA A 195 -5.91 -12.84 -16.27
C ALA A 195 -5.14 -11.56 -15.92
N PRO A 196 -3.89 -11.41 -16.41
CA PRO A 196 -3.08 -10.24 -16.11
C PRO A 196 -3.71 -8.97 -16.71
N LEU A 197 -4.08 -8.04 -15.84
CA LEU A 197 -4.57 -6.72 -16.25
C LEU A 197 -3.40 -5.84 -16.68
N PRO A 198 -3.43 -5.24 -17.88
CA PRO A 198 -2.35 -4.38 -18.37
C PRO A 198 -2.14 -3.16 -17.46
N PRO A 199 -0.90 -2.67 -17.30
CA PRO A 199 -0.61 -1.54 -16.43
C PRO A 199 -1.50 -0.35 -16.79
N SER A 200 -2.26 0.16 -15.81
CA SER A 200 -3.25 1.22 -16.06
C SER A 200 -3.01 2.41 -15.13
N LEU A 201 -2.86 3.60 -15.71
CA LEU A 201 -2.72 4.84 -14.94
C LEU A 201 -3.95 5.12 -14.08
N ARG A 202 -5.14 4.66 -14.50
CA ARG A 202 -6.39 4.77 -13.74
C ARG A 202 -6.27 4.10 -12.37
N ARG A 203 -5.88 2.82 -12.30
CA ARG A 203 -5.79 2.07 -11.04
C ARG A 203 -4.83 2.74 -10.06
N LYS A 204 -3.67 3.21 -10.55
CA LYS A 204 -2.73 3.98 -9.72
C LYS A 204 -3.38 5.27 -9.22
N PHE A 205 -3.96 6.08 -10.10
CA PHE A 205 -4.62 7.32 -9.73
C PHE A 205 -5.73 7.12 -8.69
N VAL A 206 -6.57 6.10 -8.86
CA VAL A 206 -7.65 5.78 -7.91
C VAL A 206 -7.07 5.40 -6.55
N CYS A 207 -5.99 4.62 -6.49
CA CYS A 207 -5.30 4.30 -5.23
C CYS A 207 -4.84 5.57 -4.51
N VAL A 208 -4.17 6.48 -5.24
CA VAL A 208 -3.71 7.78 -4.68
C VAL A 208 -4.89 8.57 -4.12
N VAL A 209 -5.98 8.64 -4.88
CA VAL A 209 -7.20 9.34 -4.47
C VAL A 209 -7.83 8.69 -3.24
N GLN A 210 -7.83 7.35 -3.11
CA GLN A 210 -8.34 6.68 -1.91
C GLN A 210 -7.54 7.07 -0.67
N VAL A 211 -6.21 6.94 -0.73
CA VAL A 211 -5.32 7.28 0.38
C VAL A 211 -5.47 8.76 0.74
N ALA A 212 -5.47 9.65 -0.26
CA ALA A 212 -5.67 11.09 -0.05
C ALA A 212 -7.01 11.41 0.62
N ALA A 213 -8.11 10.83 0.11
CA ALA A 213 -9.44 11.07 0.63
C ALA A 213 -9.57 10.59 2.08
N LEU A 214 -9.12 9.37 2.38
CA LEU A 214 -9.16 8.82 3.74
C LEU A 214 -8.30 9.61 4.71
N CYS A 215 -7.07 9.96 4.31
CA CYS A 215 -6.21 10.83 5.10
C CYS A 215 -6.84 12.22 5.35
N LEU A 216 -7.50 12.81 4.35
CA LEU A 216 -8.19 14.10 4.49
C LEU A 216 -9.37 13.99 5.47
N ILE A 217 -10.16 12.91 5.41
CA ILE A 217 -11.28 12.69 6.33
C ILE A 217 -10.80 12.58 7.79
N LEU A 218 -9.62 12.00 7.98
CA LEU A 218 -8.96 11.84 9.28
C LEU A 218 -8.45 13.16 9.87
N VAL A 219 -8.35 14.23 9.07
CA VAL A 219 -7.91 15.55 9.56
C VAL A 219 -8.93 16.12 10.58
N PRO A 220 -8.46 16.66 11.72
CA PRO A 220 -9.33 17.37 12.65
C PRO A 220 -10.01 18.56 11.97
N GLY A 221 -11.34 18.67 12.11
CA GLY A 221 -12.16 19.68 11.43
C GLY A 221 -12.92 19.16 10.20
N VAL A 222 -12.51 18.04 9.60
CA VAL A 222 -13.33 17.37 8.58
C VAL A 222 -14.35 16.50 9.30
N MET A 223 -15.60 16.96 9.36
CA MET A 223 -16.70 16.30 10.05
C MET A 223 -17.86 16.02 9.08
N ALA A 224 -18.86 15.28 9.54
CA ALA A 224 -20.09 15.11 8.77
C ALA A 224 -20.75 16.49 8.55
N PRO A 225 -21.30 16.78 7.34
CA PRO A 225 -21.52 15.85 6.22
C PRO A 225 -20.34 15.76 5.22
N ILE A 226 -19.31 16.59 5.33
CA ILE A 226 -18.21 16.65 4.35
C ILE A 226 -17.42 15.34 4.31
N SER A 227 -17.11 14.76 5.48
CA SER A 227 -16.43 13.47 5.58
C SER A 227 -17.21 12.34 4.89
N VAL A 228 -18.54 12.35 5.03
CA VAL A 228 -19.45 11.37 4.42
C VAL A 228 -19.43 11.49 2.90
N TRP A 229 -19.50 12.73 2.36
CA TRP A 229 -19.41 12.96 0.92
C TRP A 229 -18.06 12.56 0.34
N LEU A 230 -16.96 12.90 1.01
CA LEU A 230 -15.61 12.49 0.59
C LEU A 230 -15.47 10.96 0.54
N ALA A 231 -15.92 10.27 1.59
CA ALA A 231 -15.92 8.81 1.64
C ALA A 231 -16.79 8.21 0.53
N ALA A 232 -17.94 8.82 0.24
CA ALA A 232 -18.87 8.32 -0.77
C ALA A 232 -18.31 8.46 -2.18
N VAL A 233 -17.72 9.61 -2.50
CA VAL A 233 -17.03 9.85 -3.78
C VAL A 233 -15.84 8.90 -3.93
N ALA A 234 -15.05 8.71 -2.88
CA ALA A 234 -13.93 7.77 -2.87
C ALA A 234 -14.43 6.34 -3.16
N LEU A 235 -15.46 5.88 -2.46
CA LEU A 235 -16.04 4.55 -2.67
C LEU A 235 -16.60 4.39 -4.10
N LEU A 236 -17.32 5.39 -4.63
CA LEU A 236 -17.87 5.35 -5.99
C LEU A 236 -16.76 5.27 -7.06
N LEU A 237 -15.69 6.04 -6.91
CA LEU A 237 -14.53 5.98 -7.81
C LEU A 237 -13.85 4.61 -7.76
N LEU A 238 -13.76 4.01 -6.58
CA LEU A 238 -13.19 2.68 -6.41
C LEU A 238 -14.06 1.62 -7.10
N ILE A 239 -15.37 1.64 -6.85
CA ILE A 239 -16.35 0.75 -7.48
C ILE A 239 -16.27 0.89 -9.00
N TYR A 240 -16.23 2.11 -9.53
CA TYR A 240 -16.09 2.36 -10.97
C TYR A 240 -14.81 1.72 -11.52
N SER A 241 -13.66 1.91 -10.86
CA SER A 241 -12.39 1.33 -11.32
C SER A 241 -12.47 -0.20 -11.38
N PHE A 242 -12.94 -0.84 -10.31
CA PHE A 242 -13.09 -2.30 -10.26
C PHE A 242 -14.13 -2.81 -11.26
N ALA A 243 -15.24 -2.10 -11.46
CA ALA A 243 -16.25 -2.47 -12.44
C ALA A 243 -15.67 -2.50 -13.86
N VAL A 244 -14.87 -1.49 -14.24
CA VAL A 244 -14.22 -1.49 -15.55
C VAL A 244 -13.15 -2.59 -15.65
N ASP A 245 -12.41 -2.87 -14.58
CA ASP A 245 -11.45 -3.99 -14.57
C ASP A 245 -12.17 -5.34 -14.76
N CYS A 246 -13.30 -5.56 -14.07
CA CYS A 246 -14.14 -6.75 -14.25
C CYS A 246 -14.70 -6.84 -15.67
N LEU A 247 -15.23 -5.76 -16.23
CA LEU A 247 -15.79 -5.74 -17.59
C LEU A 247 -14.73 -6.01 -18.65
N TYR A 248 -13.50 -5.51 -18.46
CA TYR A 248 -12.38 -5.80 -19.33
C TYR A 248 -12.05 -7.30 -19.32
N LEU A 249 -11.91 -7.89 -18.12
CA LEU A 249 -11.61 -9.32 -17.95
C LEU A 249 -12.72 -10.24 -18.46
N LEU A 250 -13.98 -9.81 -18.42
CA LEU A 250 -15.11 -10.56 -18.94
C LEU A 250 -15.28 -10.46 -20.46
N ARG A 251 -14.74 -9.40 -21.09
CA ARG A 251 -14.83 -9.20 -22.55
C ARG A 251 -13.73 -9.91 -23.34
N ASP A 252 -12.54 -10.10 -22.76
CA ASP A 252 -11.40 -10.77 -23.43
C ASP A 252 -10.89 -12.00 -22.64
N PRO A 253 -11.61 -13.13 -22.65
CA PRO A 253 -11.17 -14.36 -21.99
C PRO A 253 -9.97 -15.06 -22.67
N GLU A 254 -9.56 -14.65 -23.88
CA GLU A 254 -8.52 -15.33 -24.66
C GLU A 254 -7.07 -14.94 -24.29
N VAL A 255 -6.85 -13.89 -23.50
CA VAL A 255 -5.50 -13.48 -23.04
C VAL A 255 -4.98 -14.40 -21.89
N GLY A 256 -5.81 -15.35 -21.43
CA GLY A 256 -5.50 -16.28 -20.35
C GLY A 256 -5.19 -17.73 -20.75
N ARG A 257 -5.00 -18.04 -22.04
CA ARG A 257 -4.51 -19.37 -22.49
C ARG A 257 -3.06 -19.34 -22.93
#